data_AF-A0A914DTQ0-F1
#
_entry.id   AF-A0A914DTQ0-F1
#
_cell.length_a   1.000
_cell.length_b   1.000
_cell.length_c   1.000
_cell.angle_alpha   90.00
_cell.angle_beta   90.00
_cell.angle_gamma   90.00
#
_symmetry.space_group_name_H-M   'P 1'
#
loop_
_entity.id
_entity.type
_entity.pdbx_description
1 polymer ?
#
loop_
_entity_poly.entity_id
_entity_poly.type
_entity_poly.pdbx_seq_one_letter_code
_entity_poly.pdbx_strand_id
1 'polypeptide(L)'
;MSTDLRNLAPGTKEILQNKYVIGVDQDPLGIMGRMVNQTGNIMTFVKPMTPVLNNSTYSYAVALLNMGSPHQHPPPCTQASGHAWAATIMTSVLIKAKTNTSIRAKATTFFILVAKD
;
A
#
# COMPACT_ATOMS: atom_id res chain seq x y z
N MET A 1 18.35 0.33 13.41
CA MET A 1 17.78 -1.00 13.09
C MET A 1 18.03 -1.95 14.25
N SER A 2 17.10 -2.88 14.53
CA SER A 2 17.21 -3.88 15.61
C SER A 2 17.04 -5.33 15.09
N THR A 3 17.74 -5.65 14.00
CA THR A 3 17.78 -7.00 13.40
C THR A 3 19.22 -7.51 13.42
N ASP A 4 19.44 -8.83 13.47
CA ASP A 4 20.79 -9.39 13.33
C ASP A 4 21.31 -9.19 11.90
N LEU A 5 22.32 -8.35 11.74
CA LEU A 5 22.91 -8.00 10.45
C LEU A 5 23.93 -9.04 9.95
N ARG A 6 24.39 -9.95 10.81
CA ARG A 6 25.37 -10.99 10.45
C ARG A 6 24.72 -12.12 9.67
N ASN A 7 23.44 -12.38 9.93
CA ASN A 7 22.67 -13.46 9.33
C ASN A 7 21.37 -12.92 8.72
N LEU A 8 21.48 -12.15 7.64
CA LEU A 8 20.34 -11.52 6.98
C LEU A 8 20.04 -12.18 5.64
N ALA A 9 18.76 -12.46 5.38
CA ALA A 9 18.33 -12.92 4.06
C ALA A 9 18.63 -11.86 2.98
N PRO A 10 19.04 -12.26 1.76
CA PRO A 10 19.39 -11.32 0.69
C PRO A 10 18.28 -10.29 0.39
N GLY A 11 17.02 -10.73 0.34
CA GLY A 11 15.88 -9.83 0.07
C GLY A 11 15.67 -8.77 1.15
N THR A 12 15.90 -9.09 2.43
CA THR A 12 15.81 -8.09 3.50
C THR A 12 16.94 -7.07 3.37
N LYS A 13 18.15 -7.50 3.00
CA LYS A 13 19.27 -6.59 2.75
C LYS A 13 18.95 -5.58 1.64
N GLU A 14 18.35 -6.03 0.55
CA GLU A 14 17.96 -5.18 -0.58
C GLU A 14 16.96 -4.10 -0.17
N ILE A 15 15.95 -4.46 0.63
CA ILE A 15 14.94 -3.49 1.13
C ILE A 15 15.61 -2.41 1.99
N LEU A 16 16.47 -2.83 2.92
CA LEU A 16 17.11 -1.92 3.87
C LEU A 16 18.15 -1.01 3.22
N GLN A 17 18.77 -1.45 2.14
CA GLN A 17 19.81 -0.71 1.42
C GLN A 17 19.28 0.03 0.19
N ASN A 18 17.95 0.07 0.00
CA ASN A 18 17.33 0.74 -1.14
C ASN A 18 17.63 2.25 -1.12
N LYS A 19 18.53 2.68 -2.01
CA LYS A 19 19.03 4.06 -2.08
C LYS A 19 17.94 5.08 -2.38
N TYR A 20 16.92 4.69 -3.15
CA TYR A 20 15.82 5.58 -3.50
C TYR A 20 14.93 5.86 -2.29
N VAL A 21 14.59 4.83 -1.51
CA VAL A 21 13.78 4.97 -0.30
C VAL A 21 14.54 5.72 0.79
N ILE A 22 15.85 5.43 0.96
CA ILE A 22 16.72 6.17 1.87
C ILE A 22 16.80 7.65 1.45
N GLY A 23 16.90 7.94 0.15
CA GLY A 23 16.91 9.32 -0.35
C GLY A 23 15.61 10.07 -0.05
N VAL A 24 14.47 9.38 -0.08
CA VAL A 24 13.18 9.95 0.34
C VAL A 24 13.15 10.23 1.85
N ASP A 25 13.70 9.33 2.67
CA ASP A 25 13.78 9.52 4.12
C ASP A 25 14.68 10.71 4.49
N GLN A 26 15.89 10.76 3.91
CA GLN A 26 16.96 11.73 4.19
C GLN A 26 16.89 13.02 3.34
N ASP A 27 15.71 13.43 2.91
CA ASP A 27 15.53 14.66 2.15
C ASP A 27 15.91 15.90 2.98
N PRO A 28 16.68 16.85 2.42
CA PRO A 28 17.13 18.03 3.15
C PRO A 28 16.01 18.99 3.58
N LEU A 29 14.79 18.91 3.03
CA LEU A 29 13.67 19.71 3.54
C LEU A 29 13.26 19.28 4.95
N GLY A 30 13.52 18.03 5.34
CA GLY A 30 13.21 17.51 6.68
C GLY A 30 11.70 17.50 7.01
N ILE A 31 10.82 17.62 6.03
CA ILE A 31 9.37 17.66 6.24
C ILE A 31 8.81 16.23 6.31
N MET A 32 7.99 15.95 7.32
CA MET A 32 7.32 14.65 7.45
C MET A 32 6.20 14.50 6.40
N GLY A 33 6.09 13.30 5.82
CA GLY A 33 4.96 12.95 4.95
C GLY A 33 3.65 12.83 5.71
N ARG A 34 2.52 13.07 5.04
CA ARG A 34 1.17 12.96 5.61
C ARG A 34 0.30 12.03 4.78
N MET A 35 -0.68 11.40 5.43
CA MET A 35 -1.76 10.71 4.73
C MET A 35 -2.69 11.76 4.10
N VAL A 36 -2.95 11.65 2.81
CA VAL A 36 -3.83 12.60 2.09
C VAL A 36 -5.17 12.00 1.73
N ASN A 37 -5.24 10.68 1.57
CA ASN A 37 -6.46 9.99 1.21
C ASN A 37 -6.44 8.55 1.73
N GLN A 38 -7.62 8.03 2.02
CA GLN A 38 -7.86 6.63 2.26
C GLN A 38 -9.13 6.24 1.51
N THR A 39 -9.00 5.31 0.55
CA THR A 39 -10.14 4.81 -0.23
C THR A 39 -10.20 3.30 -0.07
N GLY A 40 -11.17 2.83 0.72
CA GLY A 40 -11.26 1.43 1.11
C GLY A 40 -10.01 0.97 1.87
N ASN A 41 -9.32 -0.04 1.32
CA ASN A 41 -8.10 -0.62 1.91
C ASN A 41 -6.81 0.00 1.34
N ILE A 42 -6.91 1.03 0.52
CA ILE A 42 -5.75 1.73 -0.04
C ILE A 42 -5.58 3.06 0.68
N MET A 43 -4.41 3.27 1.27
CA MET A 43 -3.99 4.52 1.89
C MET A 43 -2.96 5.22 1.01
N THR A 44 -3.13 6.52 0.82
CA THR A 44 -2.22 7.35 0.03
C THR A 44 -1.49 8.33 0.96
N PHE A 45 -0.16 8.25 0.94
CA PHE A 45 0.72 9.15 1.67
C PHE A 45 1.49 10.03 0.69
N VAL A 46 1.74 11.27 1.09
CA VAL A 46 2.46 12.26 0.29
C VAL A 46 3.48 12.97 1.17
N LYS A 47 4.72 13.05 0.70
CA LYS A 47 5.82 13.81 1.32
C LYS A 47 6.34 14.84 0.32
N PRO A 48 6.37 16.15 0.65
CA PRO A 48 7.07 17.15 -0.15
C PRO A 48 8.58 16.92 -0.06
N MET A 49 9.26 17.10 -1.19
CA MET A 49 10.64 16.70 -1.43
C MET A 49 11.36 17.73 -2.31
N THR A 50 12.69 17.72 -2.25
CA THR A 50 13.52 18.42 -3.23
C THR A 50 13.51 17.69 -4.59
N PRO A 51 13.71 18.39 -5.73
CA PRO A 51 13.93 19.83 -5.87
C PRO A 51 12.65 20.66 -5.75
N VAL A 52 12.81 21.90 -5.28
CA VAL A 52 11.77 22.94 -5.33
C VAL A 52 11.98 23.75 -6.60
N LEU A 53 10.97 23.82 -7.45
CA LEU A 53 11.00 24.60 -8.68
C LEU A 53 10.92 26.10 -8.37
N ASN A 54 11.40 26.94 -9.28
CA ASN A 54 11.52 28.40 -9.12
C ASN A 54 10.19 29.12 -8.81
N ASN A 55 9.07 28.46 -9.04
CA ASN A 55 7.71 28.94 -8.72
C ASN A 55 7.22 28.47 -7.34
N SER A 56 8.13 28.08 -6.45
CA SER A 56 7.82 27.52 -5.11
C SER A 56 7.00 26.23 -5.15
N THR A 57 7.05 25.47 -6.25
CA THR A 57 6.38 24.18 -6.36
C THR A 57 7.32 23.07 -5.89
N TYR A 58 6.85 22.27 -4.94
CA TYR A 58 7.59 21.12 -4.43
C TYR A 58 7.46 19.91 -5.36
N SER A 59 8.53 19.12 -5.44
CA SER A 59 8.41 17.73 -5.88
C SER A 59 7.78 16.90 -4.77
N TYR A 60 7.13 15.77 -5.11
CA TYR A 60 6.46 14.94 -4.11
C TYR A 60 6.82 13.46 -4.27
N ALA A 61 7.06 12.81 -3.14
CA ALA A 61 7.04 11.35 -3.04
C ALA A 61 5.64 10.91 -2.64
N VAL A 62 5.08 9.95 -3.39
CA VAL A 62 3.76 9.39 -3.14
C VAL A 62 3.89 7.90 -2.84
N ALA A 63 3.29 7.45 -1.75
CA ALA A 63 3.22 6.04 -1.38
C ALA A 63 1.77 5.57 -1.33
N LEU A 64 1.50 4.46 -2.02
CA LEU A 64 0.22 3.77 -2.02
C LEU A 64 0.36 2.48 -1.20
N LEU A 65 -0.27 2.45 -0.05
CA LEU A 65 -0.28 1.30 0.85
C LEU A 65 -1.58 0.54 0.66
N ASN A 66 -1.48 -0.69 0.17
CA ASN A 66 -2.59 -1.63 0.20
C ASN A 66 -2.57 -2.41 1.52
N MET A 67 -3.57 -2.20 2.36
CA MET A 67 -3.71 -2.92 3.63
C MET A 67 -4.22 -4.36 3.45
N GLY A 68 -4.55 -4.75 2.21
CA GLY A 68 -5.18 -6.03 1.91
C GLY A 68 -6.62 -6.09 2.42
N SER A 69 -7.29 -7.20 2.17
CA SER A 69 -8.45 -7.56 2.99
C SER A 69 -7.95 -7.86 4.41
N PRO A 70 -8.73 -7.57 5.47
CA PRO A 70 -8.41 -8.09 6.80
C PRO A 70 -8.08 -9.57 6.65
N HIS A 71 -6.87 -9.99 7.04
CA HIS A 71 -6.60 -11.40 7.17
C HIS A 71 -7.62 -11.87 8.21
N GLN A 72 -8.60 -12.68 7.79
CA GLN A 72 -9.47 -13.35 8.74
C GLN A 72 -8.53 -14.17 9.61
N HIS A 73 -8.26 -13.71 10.81
CA HIS A 73 -7.70 -14.57 11.82
C HIS A 73 -8.80 -15.61 12.05
N PRO A 74 -8.60 -16.90 11.73
CA PRO A 74 -9.50 -17.90 12.30
C PRO A 74 -9.48 -17.67 13.81
N PRO A 75 -10.65 -17.64 14.48
CA PRO A 75 -10.70 -17.40 15.91
C PRO A 75 -9.71 -18.35 16.62
N PRO A 76 -9.01 -17.89 17.67
CA PRO A 76 -8.06 -18.73 18.39
C PRO A 76 -8.77 -20.01 18.81
N CYS A 77 -8.41 -21.12 18.16
CA CYS A 77 -8.93 -22.47 18.32
C CYS A 77 -10.25 -22.56 19.10
N THR A 78 -11.36 -22.11 18.51
CA THR A 78 -12.67 -22.50 19.03
C THR A 78 -12.82 -23.99 18.71
N GLN A 79 -12.53 -24.82 19.72
CA GLN A 79 -12.74 -26.25 19.64
C GLN A 79 -14.17 -26.52 19.19
N ALA A 80 -14.27 -27.37 18.17
CA ALA A 80 -15.52 -27.91 17.68
C ALA A 80 -16.27 -28.58 18.84
N SER A 81 -17.31 -27.92 19.35
CA SER A 81 -18.48 -28.61 19.86
C SER A 81 -19.59 -28.32 18.86
N GLY A 82 -19.88 -29.32 18.04
CA GLY A 82 -20.79 -29.22 16.91
C GLY A 82 -22.18 -28.73 17.30
N HIS A 83 -22.90 -28.20 16.32
CA HIS A 83 -24.32 -28.47 16.06
C HIS A 83 -24.61 -27.92 14.66
N ALA A 84 -24.91 -28.83 13.73
CA ALA A 84 -25.34 -28.54 12.37
C ALA A 84 -26.79 -28.05 12.36
N TRP A 85 -27.04 -26.97 11.61
CA TRP A 85 -28.29 -26.59 10.91
C TRP A 85 -28.05 -25.17 10.37
N ALA A 86 -28.47 -24.69 9.21
CA ALA A 86 -29.17 -25.22 8.06
C ALA A 86 -28.79 -24.30 6.88
N ALA A 87 -28.81 -24.84 5.66
CA ALA A 87 -28.68 -24.09 4.41
C ALA A 87 -29.76 -23.00 4.28
N THR A 88 -29.48 -21.90 3.55
CA THR A 88 -30.43 -21.24 2.63
C THR A 88 -29.72 -20.18 1.75
N ILE A 89 -29.55 -20.54 0.48
CA ILE A 89 -29.85 -19.78 -0.75
C ILE A 89 -29.11 -18.45 -1.03
N MET A 90 -28.28 -18.54 -2.07
CA MET A 90 -27.89 -17.48 -2.99
C MET A 90 -29.07 -16.59 -3.42
N THR A 91 -29.02 -15.30 -3.11
CA THR A 91 -29.76 -14.29 -3.88
C THR A 91 -28.80 -13.22 -4.36
N SER A 92 -28.35 -13.39 -5.60
CA SER A 92 -27.73 -12.35 -6.42
C SER A 92 -28.77 -11.30 -6.76
N VAL A 93 -28.59 -10.06 -6.30
CA VAL A 93 -29.24 -8.87 -6.86
C VAL A 93 -28.16 -7.93 -7.38
N LEU A 94 -28.25 -7.70 -8.70
CA LEU A 94 -27.48 -6.74 -9.48
C LEU A 94 -27.57 -5.32 -8.92
N ILE A 95 -26.43 -4.65 -8.80
CA ILE A 95 -26.37 -3.19 -9.04
C ILE A 95 -25.48 -2.98 -10.25
N LYS A 96 -26.11 -2.58 -11.35
CA LYS A 96 -25.48 -2.21 -12.62
C LYS A 96 -25.17 -0.71 -12.55
N ALA A 97 -23.90 -0.34 -12.41
CA ALA A 97 -23.43 1.01 -12.72
C ALA A 97 -22.33 0.92 -13.78
N LYS A 98 -22.67 1.47 -14.93
CA LYS A 98 -21.95 1.53 -16.19
C LYS A 98 -20.84 2.58 -16.10
N THR A 99 -19.58 2.19 -16.25
CA THR A 99 -18.60 2.96 -17.04
C THR A 99 -17.52 2.03 -17.59
N ASN A 100 -17.11 2.36 -18.80
CA ASN A 100 -16.44 1.54 -19.78
C ASN A 100 -14.95 1.89 -19.78
N THR A 101 -14.07 1.08 -19.17
CA THR A 101 -12.66 0.99 -19.58
C THR A 101 -12.05 -0.32 -19.09
N SER A 102 -11.77 -1.22 -20.03
CA SER A 102 -10.97 -2.41 -19.81
C SER A 102 -9.51 -2.01 -19.59
N ILE A 103 -8.98 -2.18 -18.37
CA ILE A 103 -7.54 -2.28 -18.15
C ILE A 103 -7.27 -3.56 -17.38
N ARG A 104 -6.95 -4.64 -18.11
CA ARG A 104 -6.24 -5.78 -17.55
C ARG A 104 -4.82 -5.32 -17.21
N ALA A 105 -4.53 -5.11 -15.93
CA ALA A 105 -3.17 -5.01 -15.44
C ALA A 105 -2.89 -6.17 -14.48
N LYS A 106 -2.41 -7.27 -15.07
CA LYS A 106 -1.81 -8.39 -14.34
C LYS A 106 -0.31 -8.07 -14.23
N ALA A 107 0.07 -7.25 -13.26
CA ALA A 107 1.46 -7.13 -12.82
C ALA A 107 1.49 -6.33 -11.52
N THR A 108 1.94 -6.98 -10.46
CA THR A 108 2.58 -6.34 -9.31
C THR A 108 3.74 -5.49 -9.82
N THR A 109 3.47 -4.23 -10.10
CA THR A 109 4.48 -3.21 -10.41
C THR A 109 4.10 -1.98 -9.62
N PHE A 110 4.89 -1.65 -8.61
CA PHE A 110 4.90 -0.35 -7.98
C PHE A 110 5.17 0.71 -9.06
N PHE A 111 4.14 1.40 -9.51
CA PHE A 111 4.30 2.61 -10.30
C PHE A 111 4.44 3.79 -9.34
N ILE A 112 5.66 4.29 -9.19
CA ILE A 112 5.87 5.67 -8.75
C ILE A 112 5.52 6.53 -9.97
N LEU A 113 4.30 7.06 -10.01
CA LEU A 113 3.92 8.10 -10.96
C LEU A 113 4.61 9.39 -10.53
N VAL A 114 5.75 9.70 -11.15
CA VAL A 114 6.26 11.07 -11.21
C VAL A 114 5.46 11.77 -12.29
N ALA A 115 4.44 12.53 -11.89
CA ALA A 115 3.78 13.48 -12.79
C ALA A 115 4.83 14.51 -13.20
N LYS A 116 5.14 14.56 -14.49
CA LYS A 116 5.97 15.58 -15.13
C LYS A 116 5.06 16.24 -16.16
N ASP A 117 4.75 17.52 -15.93
CA ASP A 117 4.16 18.37 -16.97
C ASP A 117 5.15 18.57 -18.12
#